data_AF-A0A2D3D644-F1
#
_entry.id   AF-A0A2D3D644-F1
#
_cell.length_a   1.000
_cell.length_b   1.000
_cell.length_c   1.000
_cell.angle_alpha   90.00
_cell.angle_beta   90.00
_cell.angle_gamma   90.00
#
_symmetry.space_group_name_H-M   'P 1'
#
loop_
_entity.id
_entity.type
_entity.pdbx_description
1 polymer ?
#
loop_
_entity_poly.entity_id
_entity_poly.type
_entity_poly.pdbx_seq_one_letter_code
_entity_poly.pdbx_strand_id
1 'polypeptide(L)'
;MNADSATDRRKRTRRTAAVIGSALLVAVLAAGGAVAVYQHSASAQLAEAKEACAQASETLRVARNKYDALHDQDAAEAVKITDKQVADTAVVATLADTYKEEAPALAACNVQGVDQLRAAKERIDENAAWYDTHTASLTEAVDAVNQSHDAKTLKDAKDALSKQLTAAQEKVKSTDGKVKDDKTRKDLKAMIDKAAKTKDGKDAETMNSQAKQLKDLMGKVDASVKAKTDADKKAAEEKARQEAEAAAAAQAQQQYVAPQQSYTPTYTAPQQTYTAPATPQYTAPAAPQQSAPQTTTPSKPNTGSGGMIFNHSGAGQGGCTPGVDCGTYDGFNHNGF
;
A
#
# COMPACT_ATOMS: atom_id res chain seq x y z
N MET A 1 19.89 -63.48 -106.01
CA MET A 1 18.95 -62.63 -105.25
C MET A 1 18.93 -63.11 -103.80
N ASN A 2 19.21 -62.19 -102.86
CA ASN A 2 18.79 -62.18 -101.46
C ASN A 2 19.33 -63.27 -100.49
N ALA A 3 20.57 -63.11 -100.01
CA ALA A 3 21.00 -63.73 -98.74
C ALA A 3 21.86 -62.79 -97.87
N ASP A 4 22.64 -61.88 -98.47
CA ASP A 4 23.46 -60.91 -97.70
C ASP A 4 22.68 -59.76 -97.07
N SER A 5 21.53 -59.37 -97.63
CA SER A 5 20.77 -58.19 -97.16
C SER A 5 19.98 -58.41 -95.86
N ALA A 6 19.77 -59.68 -95.46
CA ALA A 6 18.97 -60.02 -94.27
C ALA A 6 19.80 -60.00 -92.98
N THR A 7 21.05 -60.43 -93.05
CA THR A 7 21.95 -60.56 -91.89
C THR A 7 22.43 -59.19 -91.41
N ASP A 8 22.69 -58.27 -92.33
CA ASP A 8 23.16 -56.91 -92.02
C ASP A 8 22.05 -56.02 -91.42
N ARG A 9 20.81 -56.13 -91.94
CA ARG A 9 19.64 -55.45 -91.34
C ARG A 9 19.36 -55.91 -89.92
N ARG A 10 19.50 -57.20 -89.64
CA ARG A 10 19.24 -57.81 -88.31
C ARG A 10 20.30 -57.44 -87.27
N LYS A 11 21.57 -57.28 -87.71
CA LYS A 11 22.68 -56.82 -86.86
C LYS A 11 22.61 -55.32 -86.59
N ARG A 12 22.19 -54.52 -87.58
CA ARG A 12 21.97 -53.08 -87.44
C ARG A 12 20.78 -52.79 -86.49
N THR A 13 19.63 -53.45 -86.66
CA THR A 13 18.48 -53.30 -85.74
C THR A 13 18.76 -53.75 -84.31
N ARG A 14 19.55 -54.81 -84.09
CA ARG A 14 19.98 -55.21 -82.74
C ARG A 14 20.92 -54.19 -82.08
N ARG A 15 21.81 -53.56 -82.84
CA ARG A 15 22.68 -52.49 -82.33
C ARG A 15 21.88 -51.22 -82.02
N THR A 16 20.94 -50.83 -82.90
CA THR A 16 20.07 -49.68 -82.64
C THR A 16 19.15 -49.95 -81.43
N ALA A 17 18.59 -51.15 -81.30
CA ALA A 17 17.78 -51.54 -80.15
C ALA A 17 18.59 -51.57 -78.83
N ALA A 18 19.85 -52.04 -78.87
CA ALA A 18 20.74 -52.02 -77.70
C ALA A 18 21.10 -50.59 -77.28
N VAL A 19 21.36 -49.69 -78.23
CA VAL A 19 21.63 -48.27 -77.96
C VAL A 19 20.40 -47.58 -77.36
N ILE A 20 19.21 -47.79 -77.95
CA ILE A 20 17.96 -47.23 -77.43
C ILE A 20 17.65 -47.79 -76.04
N GLY A 21 17.82 -49.10 -75.81
CA GLY A 21 17.63 -49.71 -74.50
C GLY A 21 18.58 -49.15 -73.44
N SER A 22 19.85 -48.93 -73.78
CA SER A 22 20.83 -48.33 -72.87
C SER A 22 20.52 -46.87 -72.54
N ALA A 23 20.07 -46.08 -73.53
CA ALA A 23 19.72 -44.67 -73.33
C ALA A 23 18.47 -44.53 -72.44
N LEU A 24 17.47 -45.39 -72.62
CA LEU A 24 16.28 -45.42 -71.75
C LEU A 24 16.63 -45.79 -70.30
N LEU A 25 17.55 -46.73 -70.10
CA LEU A 25 17.97 -47.16 -68.78
C LEU A 25 18.74 -46.05 -68.04
N VAL A 26 19.60 -45.31 -68.75
CA VAL A 26 20.29 -44.12 -68.20
C VAL A 26 19.29 -43.01 -67.84
N ALA A 27 18.28 -42.77 -68.68
CA ALA A 27 17.25 -41.76 -68.40
C ALA A 27 16.42 -42.11 -67.16
N VAL A 28 16.05 -43.38 -66.97
CA VAL A 28 15.31 -43.84 -65.79
C VAL A 28 16.16 -43.75 -64.52
N LEU A 29 17.46 -44.09 -64.58
CA LEU A 29 18.36 -43.94 -63.44
C LEU A 29 18.62 -42.48 -63.07
N ALA A 30 18.75 -41.59 -64.06
CA ALA A 30 18.90 -40.16 -63.82
C ALA A 30 17.62 -39.55 -63.21
N ALA A 31 16.44 -39.94 -63.71
CA ALA A 31 15.16 -39.51 -63.14
C ALA A 31 14.96 -40.04 -61.71
N GLY A 32 15.28 -41.32 -61.46
CA GLY A 32 15.21 -41.92 -60.13
C GLY A 32 16.18 -41.28 -59.13
N GLY A 33 17.41 -40.99 -59.56
CA GLY A 33 18.41 -40.28 -58.76
C GLY A 33 17.98 -38.84 -58.43
N ALA A 34 17.44 -38.10 -59.40
CA ALA A 34 16.93 -36.75 -59.18
C ALA A 34 15.74 -36.73 -58.21
N VAL A 35 14.80 -37.68 -58.34
CA VAL A 35 13.65 -37.81 -57.43
C VAL A 35 14.11 -38.19 -56.01
N ALA A 36 15.08 -39.11 -55.87
CA ALA A 36 15.60 -39.51 -54.57
C ALA A 36 16.34 -38.36 -53.86
N VAL A 37 17.16 -37.59 -54.59
CA VAL A 37 17.85 -36.41 -54.04
C VAL A 37 16.85 -35.30 -53.67
N TYR A 38 15.83 -35.09 -54.51
CA TYR A 38 14.76 -34.13 -54.21
C TYR A 38 13.94 -34.54 -52.98
N GLN A 39 13.55 -35.81 -52.86
CA GLN A 39 12.81 -36.31 -51.69
C GLN A 39 13.67 -36.27 -50.42
N HIS A 40 14.96 -36.59 -50.50
CA HIS A 40 15.86 -36.51 -49.35
C HIS A 40 16.07 -35.06 -48.88
N SER A 41 16.28 -34.13 -49.81
CA SER A 41 16.44 -32.70 -49.49
C SER A 41 15.14 -32.06 -48.99
N ALA A 42 13.98 -32.44 -49.53
CA ALA A 42 12.67 -32.00 -49.02
C ALA A 42 12.40 -32.53 -47.60
N SER A 43 12.80 -33.77 -47.31
CA SER A 43 12.67 -34.36 -45.96
C SER A 43 13.59 -33.69 -44.95
N ALA A 44 14.84 -33.37 -45.35
CA ALA A 44 15.77 -32.63 -44.51
C ALA A 44 15.27 -31.20 -44.22
N GLN A 45 14.78 -30.48 -45.23
CA GLN A 45 14.21 -29.14 -45.04
C GLN A 45 12.96 -29.16 -44.15
N LEU A 46 12.14 -30.21 -44.22
CA LEU A 46 10.98 -30.35 -43.35
C LEU A 46 11.39 -30.60 -41.90
N ALA A 47 12.40 -31.45 -41.66
CA ALA A 47 12.93 -31.71 -40.33
C ALA A 47 13.52 -30.43 -39.71
N GLU A 48 14.33 -29.70 -40.48
CA GLU A 48 14.92 -28.41 -40.08
C GLU A 48 13.83 -27.36 -39.77
N ALA A 49 12.82 -27.23 -40.62
CA ALA A 49 11.72 -26.28 -40.38
C ALA A 49 10.89 -26.65 -39.15
N LYS A 50 10.70 -27.94 -38.85
CA LYS A 50 10.05 -28.41 -37.63
C LYS A 50 10.88 -28.09 -36.39
N GLU A 51 12.18 -28.34 -36.43
CA GLU A 51 13.09 -28.02 -35.33
C GLU A 51 13.13 -26.52 -35.06
N ALA A 52 13.29 -25.70 -36.09
CA ALA A 52 13.31 -24.24 -35.97
C ALA A 52 11.99 -23.68 -35.40
N CYS A 53 10.85 -24.25 -35.81
CA CYS A 53 9.54 -23.88 -35.28
C CYS A 53 9.39 -24.30 -33.80
N ALA A 54 9.87 -25.50 -33.44
CA ALA A 54 9.86 -25.98 -32.06
C ALA A 54 10.75 -25.09 -31.15
N GLN A 55 11.94 -24.72 -31.62
CA GLN A 55 12.83 -23.79 -30.89
C GLN A 55 12.17 -22.42 -30.69
N ALA A 56 11.53 -21.86 -31.73
CA ALA A 56 10.78 -20.61 -31.61
C ALA A 56 9.63 -20.72 -30.59
N SER A 57 8.93 -21.87 -30.56
CA SER A 57 7.85 -22.13 -29.60
C SER A 57 8.36 -22.14 -28.15
N GLU A 58 9.55 -22.70 -27.91
CA GLU A 58 10.18 -22.68 -26.59
C GLU A 58 10.57 -21.26 -26.17
N THR A 59 11.13 -20.46 -27.09
CA THR A 59 11.43 -19.04 -26.84
C THR A 59 10.16 -18.28 -26.46
N LEU A 60 9.07 -18.46 -27.24
CA LEU A 60 7.78 -17.86 -26.94
C LEU A 60 7.23 -18.29 -25.56
N ARG A 61 7.35 -19.59 -25.22
CA ARG A 61 6.92 -20.10 -23.91
C ARG A 61 7.69 -19.42 -22.78
N VAL A 62 8.99 -19.24 -22.91
CA VAL A 62 9.82 -18.56 -21.91
C VAL A 62 9.44 -17.08 -21.80
N ALA A 63 9.29 -16.38 -22.92
CA ALA A 63 8.91 -14.97 -22.93
C ALA A 63 7.53 -14.75 -22.27
N ARG A 64 6.54 -15.58 -22.62
CA ARG A 64 5.22 -15.56 -22.01
C ARG A 64 5.28 -15.83 -20.50
N ASN A 65 5.99 -16.88 -20.07
CA ASN A 65 6.08 -17.21 -18.65
C ASN A 65 6.71 -16.06 -17.82
N LYS A 66 7.66 -15.31 -18.40
CA LYS A 66 8.22 -14.11 -17.73
C LYS A 66 7.20 -12.99 -17.63
N TYR A 67 6.49 -12.72 -18.72
CA TYR A 67 5.42 -11.72 -18.75
C TYR A 67 4.33 -12.05 -17.73
N ASP A 68 3.79 -13.27 -17.77
CA ASP A 68 2.70 -13.73 -16.89
C ASP A 68 3.14 -13.65 -15.42
N ALA A 69 4.37 -14.06 -15.09
CA ALA A 69 4.88 -13.96 -13.73
C ALA A 69 4.96 -12.51 -13.23
N LEU A 70 5.41 -11.57 -14.07
CA LEU A 70 5.44 -10.15 -13.74
C LEU A 70 4.02 -9.57 -13.61
N HIS A 71 3.15 -9.91 -14.57
CA HIS A 71 1.79 -9.41 -14.68
C HIS A 71 0.93 -9.85 -13.48
N ASP A 72 0.99 -11.13 -13.12
CA ASP A 72 0.18 -11.72 -12.04
C ASP A 72 0.74 -11.41 -10.63
N GLN A 73 1.97 -10.91 -10.52
CA GLN A 73 2.63 -10.64 -9.24
C GLN A 73 2.91 -9.15 -9.05
N ASP A 74 4.14 -8.69 -9.36
CA ASP A 74 4.58 -7.34 -9.01
C ASP A 74 3.72 -6.27 -9.68
N ALA A 75 3.32 -6.47 -10.94
CA ALA A 75 2.43 -5.54 -11.62
C ALA A 75 1.03 -5.53 -11.02
N ALA A 76 0.47 -6.70 -10.66
CA ALA A 76 -0.82 -6.82 -10.00
C ALA A 76 -0.84 -6.12 -8.62
N GLU A 77 0.27 -6.10 -7.88
CA GLU A 77 0.39 -5.32 -6.65
C GLU A 77 0.56 -3.82 -6.94
N ALA A 78 1.39 -3.46 -7.91
CA ALA A 78 1.65 -2.07 -8.25
C ALA A 78 0.41 -1.33 -8.78
N VAL A 79 -0.47 -1.98 -9.54
CA VAL A 79 -1.72 -1.36 -10.02
C VAL A 79 -2.71 -1.02 -8.91
N LYS A 80 -2.52 -1.56 -7.69
CA LYS A 80 -3.32 -1.20 -6.52
C LYS A 80 -2.89 0.14 -5.92
N ILE A 81 -1.69 0.62 -6.26
CA ILE A 81 -1.18 1.92 -5.80
C ILE A 81 -1.97 3.03 -6.50
N THR A 82 -2.53 3.92 -5.71
CA THR A 82 -3.38 5.02 -6.22
C THR A 82 -2.59 6.31 -6.43
N ASP A 83 -3.12 7.21 -7.24
CA ASP A 83 -2.58 8.57 -7.48
C ASP A 83 -2.26 9.35 -6.20
N LYS A 84 -2.97 9.07 -5.11
CA LYS A 84 -2.74 9.74 -3.82
C LYS A 84 -1.47 9.27 -3.14
N GLN A 85 -0.99 8.07 -3.44
CA GLN A 85 0.15 7.42 -2.81
C GLN A 85 1.46 7.61 -3.57
N VAL A 86 1.40 8.21 -4.76
CA VAL A 86 2.56 8.52 -5.60
C VAL A 86 2.88 10.03 -5.62
N ALA A 87 4.11 10.36 -6.03
CA ALA A 87 4.57 11.73 -6.18
C ALA A 87 4.20 12.30 -7.56
N ASP A 88 4.44 11.49 -8.59
CA ASP A 88 3.93 11.68 -9.95
C ASP A 88 2.69 10.80 -10.14
N THR A 89 1.56 11.37 -10.53
CA THR A 89 0.32 10.63 -10.76
C THR A 89 0.25 10.03 -12.17
N ALA A 90 1.05 10.54 -13.11
CA ALA A 90 1.04 10.04 -14.49
C ALA A 90 1.51 8.59 -14.59
N VAL A 91 2.45 8.17 -13.73
CA VAL A 91 2.97 6.79 -13.71
C VAL A 91 1.91 5.75 -13.38
N VAL A 92 0.89 6.10 -12.57
CA VAL A 92 -0.23 5.18 -12.26
C VAL A 92 -1.10 4.97 -13.48
N ALA A 93 -1.37 6.02 -14.25
CA ALA A 93 -2.09 5.90 -15.52
C ALA A 93 -1.29 5.09 -16.54
N THR A 94 0.01 5.36 -16.70
CA THR A 94 0.90 4.59 -17.60
C THR A 94 0.92 3.11 -17.22
N LEU A 95 1.10 2.77 -15.94
CA LEU A 95 1.05 1.38 -15.50
C LEU A 95 -0.32 0.75 -15.79
N ALA A 96 -1.42 1.45 -15.52
CA ALA A 96 -2.77 0.94 -15.77
C ALA A 96 -3.05 0.69 -17.27
N ASP A 97 -2.44 1.46 -18.16
CA ASP A 97 -2.55 1.28 -19.61
C ASP A 97 -1.72 0.08 -20.08
N THR A 98 -0.44 0.02 -19.71
CA THR A 98 0.45 -1.12 -20.05
C THR A 98 -0.05 -2.44 -19.45
N TYR A 99 -0.62 -2.41 -18.25
CA TYR A 99 -1.17 -3.60 -17.59
C TYR A 99 -2.39 -4.19 -18.33
N LYS A 100 -3.13 -3.39 -19.09
CA LYS A 100 -4.34 -3.82 -19.80
C LYS A 100 -4.08 -4.22 -21.25
N GLU A 101 -2.84 -4.15 -21.72
CA GLU A 101 -2.53 -4.54 -23.10
C GLU A 101 -2.84 -6.03 -23.34
N GLU A 102 -3.64 -6.28 -24.38
CA GLU A 102 -4.08 -7.63 -24.73
C GLU A 102 -2.99 -8.35 -25.52
N ALA A 103 -2.63 -9.56 -25.07
CA ALA A 103 -1.65 -10.39 -25.73
C ALA A 103 -2.12 -10.86 -27.12
N PRO A 104 -1.21 -11.01 -28.09
CA PRO A 104 -1.55 -11.45 -29.43
C PRO A 104 -1.99 -12.91 -29.46
N ALA A 105 -2.75 -13.27 -30.50
CA ALA A 105 -3.17 -14.66 -30.71
C ALA A 105 -1.94 -15.57 -30.94
N LEU A 106 -1.86 -16.67 -30.19
CA LEU A 106 -0.70 -17.56 -30.24
C LEU A 106 -0.68 -18.39 -31.52
N ALA A 107 0.42 -18.30 -32.26
CA ALA A 107 0.73 -19.21 -33.37
C ALA A 107 1.33 -20.53 -32.84
N ALA A 108 1.14 -21.62 -33.58
CA ALA A 108 1.62 -22.95 -33.23
C ALA A 108 2.18 -23.69 -34.44
N CYS A 109 3.10 -24.62 -34.21
CA CYS A 109 3.77 -25.42 -35.24
C CYS A 109 2.94 -26.61 -35.76
N ASN A 110 1.59 -26.55 -35.71
CA ASN A 110 0.72 -27.66 -36.12
C ASN A 110 0.41 -27.66 -37.64
N VAL A 111 1.47 -27.61 -38.45
CA VAL A 111 1.39 -27.57 -39.92
C VAL A 111 2.42 -28.51 -40.53
N GLN A 112 2.12 -29.06 -41.71
CA GLN A 112 2.93 -30.13 -42.32
C GLN A 112 3.82 -29.66 -43.48
N GLY A 113 3.60 -28.45 -44.01
CA GLY A 113 4.37 -27.90 -45.12
C GLY A 113 5.55 -27.06 -44.65
N VAL A 114 6.69 -27.14 -45.34
CA VAL A 114 7.90 -26.37 -45.00
C VAL A 114 7.62 -24.87 -44.97
N ASP A 115 6.94 -24.32 -45.98
CA ASP A 115 6.62 -22.89 -46.03
C ASP A 115 5.61 -22.47 -44.96
N GLN A 116 4.67 -23.36 -44.62
CA GLN A 116 3.72 -23.13 -43.53
C GLN A 116 4.43 -23.14 -42.17
N LEU A 117 5.42 -24.03 -41.97
CA LEU A 117 6.25 -24.05 -40.76
C LEU A 117 7.11 -22.80 -40.64
N ARG A 118 7.70 -22.32 -41.75
CA ARG A 118 8.45 -21.05 -41.77
C ARG A 118 7.56 -19.86 -41.40
N ALA A 119 6.37 -19.76 -42.01
CA ALA A 119 5.42 -18.70 -41.68
C ALA A 119 4.87 -18.81 -40.24
N ALA A 120 4.66 -20.04 -39.73
CA ALA A 120 4.29 -20.26 -38.34
C ALA A 120 5.41 -19.82 -37.39
N LYS A 121 6.67 -20.14 -37.71
CA LYS A 121 7.84 -19.70 -36.96
C LYS A 121 7.94 -18.19 -36.91
N GLU A 122 7.80 -17.49 -38.03
CA GLU A 122 7.84 -16.02 -38.08
C GLU A 122 6.79 -15.39 -37.17
N ARG A 123 5.53 -15.88 -37.20
CA ARG A 123 4.49 -15.41 -36.27
C ARG A 123 4.79 -15.73 -34.81
N ILE A 124 5.41 -16.87 -34.52
CA ILE A 124 5.85 -17.21 -33.17
C ILE A 124 6.96 -16.28 -32.70
N ASP A 125 7.91 -15.93 -33.57
CA ASP A 125 8.98 -14.98 -33.27
C ASP A 125 8.40 -13.57 -33.04
N GLU A 126 7.42 -13.13 -33.83
CA GLU A 126 6.69 -11.86 -33.63
C GLU A 126 5.97 -11.84 -32.27
N ASN A 127 5.27 -12.92 -31.92
CA ASN A 127 4.63 -13.06 -30.62
C ASN A 127 5.66 -13.02 -29.48
N ALA A 128 6.81 -13.69 -29.63
CA ALA A 128 7.87 -13.67 -28.62
C ALA A 128 8.45 -12.25 -28.44
N ALA A 129 8.70 -11.54 -29.55
CA ALA A 129 9.17 -10.16 -29.51
C ALA A 129 8.16 -9.20 -28.87
N TRP A 130 6.85 -9.43 -29.10
CA TRP A 130 5.79 -8.72 -28.39
C TRP A 130 5.91 -8.92 -26.88
N TYR A 131 5.98 -10.17 -26.41
CA TYR A 131 6.09 -10.47 -24.98
C TYR A 131 7.36 -9.88 -24.35
N ASP A 132 8.50 -9.95 -25.03
CA ASP A 132 9.74 -9.36 -24.51
C ASP A 132 9.64 -7.84 -24.39
N THR A 133 9.06 -7.17 -25.39
CA THR A 133 8.83 -5.72 -25.37
C THR A 133 7.88 -5.32 -24.24
N HIS A 134 6.74 -6.01 -24.11
CA HIS A 134 5.73 -5.68 -23.11
C HIS A 134 6.17 -6.05 -21.70
N THR A 135 7.00 -7.08 -21.53
CA THR A 135 7.64 -7.38 -20.24
C THR A 135 8.55 -6.22 -19.82
N ALA A 136 9.36 -5.69 -20.75
CA ALA A 136 10.25 -4.57 -20.46
C ALA A 136 9.46 -3.29 -20.12
N SER A 137 8.46 -2.94 -20.92
CA SER A 137 7.59 -1.78 -20.68
C SER A 137 6.81 -1.91 -19.37
N LEU A 138 6.28 -3.10 -19.06
CA LEU A 138 5.57 -3.34 -17.81
C LEU A 138 6.51 -3.24 -16.60
N THR A 139 7.73 -3.76 -16.72
CA THR A 139 8.76 -3.64 -15.66
C THR A 139 9.08 -2.16 -15.39
N GLU A 140 9.32 -1.39 -16.45
CA GLU A 140 9.61 0.05 -16.33
C GLU A 140 8.44 0.81 -15.69
N ALA A 141 7.20 0.50 -16.07
CA ALA A 141 6.02 1.13 -15.48
C ALA A 141 5.84 0.77 -13.99
N VAL A 142 6.07 -0.49 -13.61
CA VAL A 142 6.05 -0.95 -12.21
C VAL A 142 7.12 -0.24 -11.40
N ASP A 143 8.35 -0.20 -11.89
CA ASP A 143 9.46 0.49 -11.24
C ASP A 143 9.19 1.98 -11.07
N ALA A 144 8.63 2.64 -12.09
CA ALA A 144 8.28 4.05 -12.04
C ALA A 144 7.21 4.34 -10.96
N VAL A 145 6.18 3.51 -10.85
CA VAL A 145 5.15 3.63 -9.80
C VAL A 145 5.78 3.43 -8.41
N ASN A 146 6.60 2.39 -8.23
CA ASN A 146 7.26 2.10 -6.95
C ASN A 146 8.22 3.22 -6.53
N GLN A 147 9.05 3.73 -7.45
CA GLN A 147 9.94 4.85 -7.18
C GLN A 147 9.16 6.12 -6.82
N SER A 148 8.05 6.39 -7.52
CA SER A 148 7.18 7.54 -7.24
C SER A 148 6.48 7.41 -5.88
N HIS A 149 6.07 6.19 -5.52
CA HIS A 149 5.49 5.87 -4.21
C HIS A 149 6.50 6.07 -3.07
N ASP A 150 7.72 5.57 -3.23
CA ASP A 150 8.79 5.71 -2.25
C ASP A 150 9.24 7.16 -2.10
N ALA A 151 9.35 7.89 -3.22
CA ALA A 151 9.63 9.32 -3.21
C ALA A 151 8.57 10.10 -2.43
N LYS A 152 7.28 9.77 -2.62
CA LYS A 152 6.20 10.39 -1.86
C LYS A 152 6.30 10.05 -0.38
N THR A 153 6.46 8.78 -0.05
CA THR A 153 6.57 8.30 1.34
C THR A 153 7.72 8.99 2.08
N LEU A 154 8.88 9.12 1.42
CA LEU A 154 10.03 9.82 1.97
C LEU A 154 9.76 11.32 2.15
N LYS A 155 9.12 11.96 1.16
CA LYS A 155 8.76 13.38 1.25
C LYS A 155 7.81 13.64 2.42
N ASP A 156 6.75 12.84 2.55
CA ASP A 156 5.76 12.97 3.61
C ASP A 156 6.40 12.75 4.99
N ALA A 157 7.31 11.79 5.11
CA ALA A 157 8.08 11.56 6.33
C ALA A 157 8.98 12.76 6.70
N LYS A 158 9.66 13.36 5.71
CA LYS A 158 10.48 14.58 5.91
C LYS A 158 9.64 15.76 6.34
N ASP A 159 8.48 15.97 5.71
CA ASP A 159 7.56 17.05 6.04
C ASP A 159 7.00 16.88 7.46
N ALA A 160 6.59 15.65 7.82
CA ALA A 160 6.11 15.32 9.16
C ALA A 160 7.19 15.55 10.22
N LEU A 161 8.42 15.08 10.00
CA LEU A 161 9.53 15.28 10.93
C LEU A 161 9.89 16.76 11.07
N SER A 162 9.95 17.51 9.97
CA SER A 162 10.26 18.94 9.97
C SER A 162 9.21 19.76 10.72
N LYS A 163 7.93 19.43 10.55
CA LYS A 163 6.83 20.03 11.30
C LYS A 163 6.93 19.76 12.80
N GLN A 164 7.22 18.50 13.18
CA GLN A 164 7.40 18.15 14.60
C GLN A 164 8.65 18.80 15.19
N LEU A 165 9.75 18.90 14.44
CA LEU A 165 10.97 19.59 14.87
C LEU A 165 10.70 21.06 15.19
N THR A 166 10.00 21.76 14.30
CA THR A 166 9.64 23.18 14.49
C THR A 166 8.78 23.35 15.74
N ALA A 167 7.71 22.55 15.87
CA ALA A 167 6.83 22.58 17.03
C ALA A 167 7.58 22.24 18.34
N ALA A 168 8.48 21.26 18.31
CA ALA A 168 9.29 20.86 19.47
C ALA A 168 10.28 21.96 19.88
N GLN A 169 10.93 22.64 18.93
CA GLN A 169 11.84 23.75 19.22
C GLN A 169 11.12 24.93 19.88
N GLU A 170 9.94 25.30 19.35
CA GLU A 170 9.07 26.33 19.96
C GLU A 170 8.58 25.91 21.34
N LYS A 171 8.21 24.63 21.49
CA LYS A 171 7.77 24.06 22.76
C LYS A 171 8.87 24.12 23.81
N VAL A 172 10.10 23.78 23.45
CA VAL A 172 11.24 23.95 24.35
C VAL A 172 11.31 25.41 24.74
N LYS A 173 11.45 26.36 23.81
CA LYS A 173 11.59 27.80 24.13
C LYS A 173 10.47 28.33 25.05
N SER A 174 9.20 28.03 24.75
CA SER A 174 8.04 28.55 25.49
C SER A 174 7.89 28.02 26.92
N THR A 175 8.48 26.86 27.22
CA THR A 175 8.37 26.15 28.51
C THR A 175 9.59 26.33 29.42
N ASP A 176 10.51 27.23 29.08
CA ASP A 176 11.67 27.54 29.91
C ASP A 176 11.26 28.02 31.31
N GLY A 177 11.79 27.38 32.36
CA GLY A 177 11.46 27.69 33.76
C GLY A 177 10.01 27.37 34.18
N LYS A 178 9.19 26.80 33.29
CA LYS A 178 7.75 26.54 33.53
C LYS A 178 7.43 25.05 33.72
N VAL A 179 8.40 24.16 33.58
CA VAL A 179 8.23 22.72 33.80
C VAL A 179 8.49 22.34 35.25
N LYS A 180 7.79 21.31 35.75
CA LYS A 180 8.06 20.72 37.08
C LYS A 180 9.33 19.87 37.06
N ASP A 181 9.50 19.10 35.99
CA ASP A 181 10.63 18.19 35.78
C ASP A 181 11.47 18.65 34.59
N ASP A 182 12.65 19.19 34.88
CA ASP A 182 13.62 19.63 33.86
C ASP A 182 14.14 18.47 33.00
N LYS A 183 14.09 17.22 33.48
CA LYS A 183 14.49 16.05 32.69
C LYS A 183 13.61 15.91 31.45
N THR A 184 12.29 16.12 31.57
CA THR A 184 11.38 16.05 30.40
C THR A 184 11.79 17.02 29.28
N ARG A 185 12.28 18.20 29.64
CA ARG A 185 12.74 19.22 28.70
C ARG A 185 14.11 18.89 28.12
N LYS A 186 15.00 18.26 28.89
CA LYS A 186 16.30 17.75 28.41
C LYS A 186 16.11 16.59 27.42
N ASP A 187 15.22 15.66 27.72
CA ASP A 187 14.89 14.53 26.84
C ASP A 187 14.33 15.04 25.50
N LEU A 188 13.44 16.04 25.53
CA LEU A 188 12.92 16.69 24.31
C LEU A 188 14.03 17.35 23.48
N LYS A 189 14.95 18.09 24.12
CA LYS A 189 16.11 18.68 23.41
C LYS A 189 17.00 17.62 22.76
N ALA A 190 17.36 16.57 23.49
CA ALA A 190 18.18 15.49 22.94
C ALA A 190 17.52 14.82 21.73
N MET A 191 16.18 14.67 21.76
CA MET A 191 15.44 14.13 20.61
C MET A 191 15.40 15.12 19.44
N ILE A 192 15.25 16.42 19.68
CA ILE A 192 15.37 17.45 18.64
C ILE A 192 16.74 17.35 17.94
N ASP A 193 17.82 17.24 18.71
CA ASP A 193 19.17 17.13 18.14
C ASP A 193 19.35 15.86 17.31
N LYS A 194 18.78 14.73 17.77
CA LYS A 194 18.78 13.46 17.04
C LYS A 194 17.98 13.57 15.73
N ALA A 195 16.78 14.14 15.79
CA ALA A 195 15.91 14.34 14.63
C ALA A 195 16.49 15.35 13.61
N ALA A 196 17.21 16.37 14.08
CA ALA A 196 17.87 17.35 13.22
C ALA A 196 18.98 16.72 12.36
N LYS A 197 19.59 15.63 12.81
CA LYS A 197 20.63 14.88 12.07
C LYS A 197 20.06 13.91 11.04
N THR A 198 18.81 13.49 11.19
CA THR A 198 18.16 12.49 10.33
C THR A 198 17.23 13.10 9.30
N LYS A 199 16.80 14.36 9.46
CA LYS A 199 15.83 15.04 8.59
C LYS A 199 16.18 15.04 7.09
N ASP A 200 17.46 15.00 6.76
CA ASP A 200 17.95 15.03 5.36
C ASP A 200 18.26 13.62 4.81
N GLY A 201 18.00 12.57 5.60
CA GLY A 201 18.27 11.18 5.23
C GLY A 201 17.31 10.60 4.17
N LYS A 202 17.40 9.27 3.99
CA LYS A 202 16.55 8.48 3.08
C LYS A 202 15.67 7.45 3.79
N ASP A 203 15.76 7.36 5.12
CA ASP A 203 15.01 6.40 5.92
C ASP A 203 13.69 7.01 6.43
N ALA A 204 12.61 6.79 5.68
CA ALA A 204 11.29 7.30 5.99
C ALA A 204 10.71 6.70 7.30
N GLU A 205 11.03 5.44 7.61
CA GLU A 205 10.54 4.76 8.81
C GLU A 205 11.16 5.39 10.07
N THR A 206 12.47 5.57 10.08
CA THR A 206 13.18 6.26 11.16
C THR A 206 12.65 7.68 11.34
N MET A 207 12.44 8.44 10.25
CA MET A 207 11.88 9.79 10.33
C MET A 207 10.49 9.80 10.97
N ASN A 208 9.59 8.91 10.54
CA ASN A 208 8.24 8.81 11.09
C ASN A 208 8.25 8.39 12.57
N SER A 209 9.10 7.44 12.94
CA SER A 209 9.30 7.02 14.33
C SER A 209 9.77 8.18 15.21
N GLN A 210 10.74 8.96 14.75
CA GLN A 210 11.24 10.12 15.46
C GLN A 210 10.21 11.25 15.56
N ALA A 211 9.41 11.47 14.50
CA ALA A 211 8.31 12.42 14.54
C ALA A 211 7.29 12.05 15.63
N LYS A 212 6.96 10.76 15.80
CA LYS A 212 6.12 10.28 16.90
C LYS A 212 6.78 10.48 18.27
N GLN A 213 8.06 10.14 18.41
CA GLN A 213 8.79 10.34 19.67
C GLN A 213 8.84 11.81 20.10
N LEU A 214 9.03 12.73 19.15
CA LEU A 214 8.97 14.18 19.41
C LEU A 214 7.59 14.58 19.93
N LYS A 215 6.52 14.11 19.28
CA LYS A 215 5.14 14.37 19.70
C LYS A 215 4.86 13.86 21.12
N ASP A 216 5.31 12.66 21.46
CA ASP A 216 5.13 12.07 22.79
C ASP A 216 5.88 12.85 23.87
N LEU A 217 7.14 13.24 23.59
CA LEU A 217 7.94 14.05 24.50
C LEU A 217 7.36 15.45 24.70
N MET A 218 6.82 16.07 23.65
CA MET A 218 6.08 17.34 23.76
C MET A 218 4.88 17.20 24.70
N GLY A 219 4.13 16.10 24.61
CA GLY A 219 3.01 15.80 25.52
C GLY A 219 3.46 15.61 26.98
N LYS A 220 4.62 14.97 27.21
CA LYS A 220 5.21 14.87 28.56
C LYS A 220 5.63 16.23 29.12
N VAL A 221 6.18 17.10 28.27
CA VAL A 221 6.49 18.48 28.66
C VAL A 221 5.22 19.24 29.03
N ASP A 222 4.13 19.11 28.27
CA ASP A 222 2.83 19.70 28.62
C ASP A 222 2.32 19.23 29.98
N ALA A 223 2.37 17.92 30.23
CA ALA A 223 1.99 17.36 31.52
C ALA A 223 2.85 17.92 32.67
N SER A 224 4.16 18.11 32.43
CA SER A 224 5.10 18.69 33.39
C SER A 224 4.81 20.17 33.69
N VAL A 225 4.50 20.96 32.66
CA VAL A 225 4.08 22.37 32.81
C VAL A 225 2.77 22.46 33.60
N LYS A 226 1.80 21.59 33.28
CA LYS A 226 0.54 21.54 34.01
C LYS A 226 0.75 21.18 35.47
N ALA A 227 1.57 20.17 35.76
CA ALA A 227 1.87 19.77 37.13
C ALA A 227 2.56 20.88 37.95
N LYS A 228 3.42 21.69 37.32
CA LYS A 228 4.01 22.86 37.97
C LYS A 228 2.96 23.94 38.22
N THR A 229 2.15 24.26 37.21
CA THR A 229 1.08 25.26 37.32
C THR A 229 0.09 24.91 38.43
N ASP A 230 -0.34 23.64 38.50
CA ASP A 230 -1.26 23.16 39.53
C ASP A 230 -0.63 23.19 40.93
N ALA A 231 0.69 22.96 41.05
CA ALA A 231 1.42 23.07 42.31
C ALA A 231 1.59 24.53 42.77
N ASP A 232 1.96 25.42 41.83
CA ASP A 232 2.14 26.85 42.10
C ASP A 232 0.80 27.49 42.53
N LYS A 233 -0.32 27.07 41.90
CA LYS A 233 -1.67 27.49 42.31
C LYS A 233 -2.01 27.06 43.75
N LYS A 234 -1.77 25.79 44.10
CA LYS A 234 -2.01 25.29 45.47
C LYS A 234 -1.15 26.00 46.51
N ALA A 235 0.11 26.29 46.18
CA ALA A 235 0.99 27.05 47.07
C ALA A 235 0.50 28.48 47.27
N ALA A 236 -0.02 29.14 46.23
CA ALA A 236 -0.60 30.47 46.33
C ALA A 236 -1.89 30.48 47.17
N GLU A 237 -2.78 29.49 47.00
CA GLU A 237 -4.00 29.34 47.80
C GLU A 237 -3.69 29.10 49.28
N GLU A 238 -2.72 28.24 49.59
CA GLU A 238 -2.27 28.00 50.97
C GLU A 238 -1.67 29.26 51.60
N LYS A 239 -0.84 30.00 50.86
CA LYS A 239 -0.26 31.26 51.34
C LYS A 239 -1.35 32.30 51.62
N ALA A 240 -2.36 32.41 50.75
CA ALA A 240 -3.49 33.31 50.95
C ALA A 240 -4.33 32.92 52.19
N ARG A 241 -4.50 31.62 52.46
CA ARG A 241 -5.19 31.15 53.67
C ARG A 241 -4.41 31.51 54.93
N GLN A 242 -3.09 31.30 54.93
CA GLN A 242 -2.23 31.65 56.07
C GLN A 242 -2.21 33.16 56.32
N GLU A 243 -2.16 33.98 55.28
CA GLU A 243 -2.25 35.45 55.40
C GLU A 243 -3.62 35.89 55.96
N ALA A 244 -4.72 35.25 55.55
CA ALA A 244 -6.05 35.53 56.09
C ALA A 244 -6.20 35.11 57.56
N GLU A 245 -5.68 33.94 57.94
CA GLU A 245 -5.66 33.47 59.34
C GLU A 245 -4.81 34.40 60.24
N ALA A 246 -3.64 34.83 59.76
CA ALA A 246 -2.80 35.79 60.48
C ALA A 246 -3.48 37.16 60.66
N ALA A 247 -4.17 37.66 59.63
CA ALA A 247 -4.94 38.89 59.72
C ALA A 247 -6.12 38.77 60.71
N ALA A 248 -6.83 37.65 60.71
CA ALA A 248 -7.91 37.38 61.65
C ALA A 248 -7.40 37.30 63.11
N ALA A 249 -6.26 36.64 63.35
CA ALA A 249 -5.63 36.57 64.66
C ALA A 249 -5.18 37.97 65.17
N ALA A 250 -4.64 38.82 64.29
CA ALA A 250 -4.26 40.18 64.63
C ALA A 250 -5.47 41.06 65.01
N GLN A 251 -6.61 40.92 64.32
CA GLN A 251 -7.84 41.62 64.68
C GLN A 251 -8.42 41.15 66.03
N ALA A 252 -8.35 39.85 66.33
CA ALA A 252 -8.81 39.31 67.61
C ALA A 252 -7.99 39.82 68.81
N GLN A 253 -6.68 40.05 68.66
CA GLN A 253 -5.85 40.61 69.75
C GLN A 253 -6.18 42.09 70.04
N GLN A 254 -6.58 42.89 69.05
CA GLN A 254 -6.95 44.29 69.28
C GLN A 254 -8.29 44.44 70.03
N GLN A 255 -9.20 43.47 69.93
CA GLN A 255 -10.44 43.46 70.71
C GLN A 255 -10.26 43.02 72.18
N TYR A 256 -9.14 42.38 72.53
CA TYR A 256 -8.88 41.93 73.91
C TYR A 256 -8.19 43.01 74.79
N VAL A 257 -7.80 44.15 74.21
CA VAL A 257 -7.22 45.30 74.93
C VAL A 257 -8.23 46.46 74.97
N ALA A 258 -9.45 46.19 75.43
CA ALA A 258 -10.38 47.22 75.89
C ALA A 258 -10.40 47.18 77.44
N PRO A 259 -9.96 48.24 78.15
CA PRO A 259 -9.97 48.25 79.61
C PRO A 259 -11.39 48.21 80.16
N GLN A 260 -11.62 47.30 81.09
CA GLN A 260 -12.75 47.28 82.01
C GLN A 260 -12.86 48.63 82.72
N GLN A 261 -13.85 49.44 82.35
CA GLN A 261 -14.28 50.60 83.14
C GLN A 261 -15.73 50.36 83.55
N SER A 262 -15.87 50.00 84.82
CA SER A 262 -17.10 49.95 85.60
C SER A 262 -17.79 51.31 85.62
N TYR A 263 -19.06 51.40 85.19
CA TYR A 263 -19.96 52.48 85.61
C TYR A 263 -21.41 51.99 85.72
N THR A 264 -22.09 52.57 86.70
CA THR A 264 -23.31 52.15 87.42
C THR A 264 -24.62 52.26 86.62
N PRO A 265 -25.69 51.54 87.03
CA PRO A 265 -26.95 51.47 86.28
C PRO A 265 -27.88 52.64 86.65
N THR A 266 -28.45 53.31 85.64
CA THR A 266 -29.63 54.15 85.83
C THR A 266 -30.72 53.77 84.83
N TYR A 267 -31.84 53.41 85.42
CA TYR A 267 -33.11 53.02 84.81
C TYR A 267 -33.74 54.24 84.15
N THR A 268 -34.05 54.20 82.85
CA THR A 268 -35.18 54.97 82.29
C THR A 268 -35.65 54.33 81.00
N ALA A 269 -36.90 53.85 81.03
CA ALA A 269 -37.64 53.41 79.86
C ALA A 269 -37.90 54.59 78.92
N PRO A 270 -37.97 54.34 77.60
CA PRO A 270 -39.29 54.38 76.99
C PRO A 270 -39.56 53.24 76.00
N GLN A 271 -40.83 53.18 75.66
CA GLN A 271 -41.56 52.10 75.03
C GLN A 271 -41.20 51.84 73.55
N GLN A 272 -41.39 50.57 73.21
CA GLN A 272 -41.42 49.89 71.92
C GLN A 272 -42.08 50.67 70.76
N THR A 273 -41.51 50.55 69.56
CA THR A 273 -42.24 50.11 68.36
C THR A 273 -41.34 49.27 67.45
N TYR A 274 -41.90 48.15 67.03
CA TYR A 274 -41.30 46.99 66.37
C TYR A 274 -41.48 47.09 64.84
N THR A 275 -40.43 46.85 64.04
CA THR A 275 -40.51 46.15 62.74
C THR A 275 -39.10 45.86 62.20
N ALA A 276 -38.90 44.62 61.75
CA ALA A 276 -37.60 44.02 61.41
C ALA A 276 -37.10 44.36 60.00
N PRO A 277 -35.79 44.55 59.80
CA PRO A 277 -35.14 44.33 58.51
C PRO A 277 -34.44 42.96 58.43
N ALA A 278 -34.65 42.28 57.31
CA ALA A 278 -34.03 41.01 56.95
C ALA A 278 -32.54 41.14 56.62
N THR A 279 -31.84 40.02 56.81
CA THR A 279 -30.41 39.72 56.61
C THR A 279 -29.85 40.04 55.20
N PRO A 280 -28.64 40.63 55.08
CA PRO A 280 -27.90 40.64 53.82
C PRO A 280 -27.02 39.38 53.66
N GLN A 281 -27.29 38.58 52.64
CA GLN A 281 -26.45 37.45 52.21
C GLN A 281 -25.57 37.91 51.05
N TYR A 282 -24.28 38.09 51.28
CA TYR A 282 -23.31 38.44 50.23
C TYR A 282 -22.72 37.19 49.58
N THR A 283 -22.66 37.27 48.25
CA THR A 283 -22.33 36.27 47.24
C THR A 283 -20.83 35.98 47.12
N ALA A 284 -20.49 34.70 46.94
CA ALA A 284 -19.17 34.22 46.50
C ALA A 284 -19.08 34.13 44.96
N PRO A 285 -17.93 34.42 44.33
CA PRO A 285 -17.74 34.27 42.87
C PRO A 285 -17.53 32.81 42.43
N ALA A 286 -17.95 32.54 41.19
CA ALA A 286 -18.20 31.24 40.60
C ALA A 286 -16.97 30.42 40.19
N ALA A 287 -17.08 29.09 40.36
CA ALA A 287 -16.27 28.08 39.69
C ALA A 287 -16.95 27.62 38.38
N PRO A 288 -16.22 27.40 37.27
CA PRO A 288 -16.82 26.94 36.02
C PRO A 288 -17.08 25.42 36.05
N GLN A 289 -18.33 25.01 35.78
CA GLN A 289 -18.70 23.61 35.59
C GLN A 289 -18.68 23.21 34.11
N GLN A 290 -18.06 22.05 33.88
CA GLN A 290 -18.10 21.27 32.64
C GLN A 290 -19.53 20.84 32.30
N SER A 291 -19.82 20.83 31.00
CA SER A 291 -21.09 20.43 30.40
C SER A 291 -21.18 18.90 30.24
N ALA A 292 -22.34 18.33 30.58
CA ALA A 292 -22.78 17.00 30.15
C ALA A 292 -24.33 16.94 30.12
N PRO A 293 -24.93 16.08 29.27
CA PRO A 293 -26.09 16.44 28.44
C PRO A 293 -27.48 16.10 29.02
N GLN A 294 -28.50 16.77 28.46
CA GLN A 294 -29.92 16.60 28.77
C GLN A 294 -30.51 15.29 28.23
N THR A 295 -31.32 14.64 29.06
CA THR A 295 -32.30 13.61 28.71
C THR A 295 -33.68 14.24 28.53
N THR A 296 -34.31 14.02 27.38
CA THR A 296 -35.75 14.20 27.18
C THR A 296 -36.36 12.98 26.51
N THR A 297 -37.40 12.44 27.11
CA THR A 297 -38.40 11.52 26.56
C THR A 297 -39.79 12.06 26.90
N PRO A 298 -40.89 11.62 26.23
CA PRO A 298 -41.01 11.15 24.86
C PRO A 298 -42.21 11.78 24.10
N SER A 299 -42.13 11.81 22.77
CA SER A 299 -43.30 11.80 21.88
C SER A 299 -42.99 10.87 20.71
N LYS A 300 -43.92 9.94 20.42
CA LYS A 300 -43.86 8.90 19.37
C LYS A 300 -45.15 9.02 18.52
N PRO A 301 -45.28 8.38 17.34
CA PRO A 301 -44.30 7.96 16.33
C PRO A 301 -44.65 8.49 14.91
N ASN A 302 -43.69 8.51 13.97
CA ASN A 302 -43.93 7.88 12.65
C ASN A 302 -42.63 7.49 11.90
N THR A 303 -42.65 6.22 11.47
CA THR A 303 -41.95 5.46 10.39
C THR A 303 -40.69 5.99 9.67
N GLY A 304 -39.70 5.09 9.55
CA GLY A 304 -38.68 5.12 8.49
C GLY A 304 -37.33 4.48 8.87
N SER A 305 -37.16 3.19 8.57
CA SER A 305 -35.94 2.36 8.69
C SER A 305 -34.66 3.08 8.25
N GLY A 306 -33.48 2.93 8.87
CA GLY A 306 -32.98 1.83 9.72
C GLY A 306 -31.68 1.30 9.08
N GLY A 307 -30.54 1.88 9.48
CA GLY A 307 -29.22 1.26 9.31
C GLY A 307 -28.78 0.60 10.61
N MET A 308 -27.93 -0.42 10.55
CA MET A 308 -27.12 -0.89 11.69
C MET A 308 -25.78 -1.46 11.19
N ILE A 309 -24.70 -0.95 11.78
CA ILE A 309 -23.36 -1.54 11.82
C ILE A 309 -23.26 -2.29 13.15
N PHE A 310 -22.78 -3.53 13.16
CA PHE A 310 -22.42 -4.25 14.39
C PHE A 310 -20.93 -4.63 14.42
N ASN A 311 -20.34 -4.30 15.56
CA ASN A 311 -19.04 -4.70 16.08
C ASN A 311 -19.06 -6.19 16.49
N HIS A 312 -17.98 -6.95 16.21
CA HIS A 312 -17.78 -8.29 16.77
C HIS A 312 -16.36 -8.45 17.33
N SER A 313 -16.30 -8.94 18.58
CA SER A 313 -15.14 -9.57 19.20
C SER A 313 -15.55 -10.97 19.68
N GLY A 314 -14.79 -11.99 19.29
CA GLY A 314 -14.42 -13.12 20.13
C GLY A 314 -15.35 -14.35 20.26
N ALA A 315 -14.72 -15.51 20.07
CA ALA A 315 -15.09 -16.88 20.46
C ALA A 315 -16.00 -17.68 19.50
N GLY A 316 -15.40 -18.73 18.94
CA GLY A 316 -16.05 -19.67 18.03
C GLY A 316 -16.97 -20.66 18.71
N GLN A 317 -17.73 -21.37 17.88
CA GLN A 317 -18.16 -22.76 18.00
C GLN A 317 -18.74 -23.16 16.63
N GLY A 318 -18.42 -24.37 16.20
CA GLY A 318 -18.88 -24.95 14.95
C GLY A 318 -20.41 -25.12 14.93
N GLY A 319 -20.96 -25.10 13.72
CA GLY A 319 -22.37 -25.34 13.50
C GLY A 319 -22.72 -25.17 12.03
N CYS A 320 -22.53 -26.24 11.25
CA CYS A 320 -23.17 -26.37 9.95
C CYS A 320 -24.69 -26.32 10.14
N THR A 321 -25.34 -25.33 9.55
CA THR A 321 -26.81 -25.23 9.53
C THR A 321 -27.39 -26.01 8.34
N PRO A 322 -28.55 -26.67 8.49
CA PRO A 322 -29.12 -27.54 7.48
C PRO A 322 -29.85 -26.72 6.40
N GLY A 323 -29.57 -27.00 5.13
CA GLY A 323 -30.42 -26.52 4.03
C GLY A 323 -29.74 -25.90 2.80
N VAL A 324 -28.42 -26.07 2.63
CA VAL A 324 -27.76 -25.67 1.37
C VAL A 324 -26.76 -26.76 0.97
N ASP A 325 -26.90 -27.26 -0.25
CA ASP A 325 -26.05 -28.26 -0.89
C ASP A 325 -24.57 -27.91 -0.79
N CYS A 326 -23.81 -28.65 0.03
CA CYS A 326 -22.36 -28.74 -0.08
C CYS A 326 -22.03 -29.75 -1.20
N GLY A 327 -22.22 -29.31 -2.45
CA GLY A 327 -21.72 -30.02 -3.63
C GLY A 327 -20.27 -29.65 -3.91
N THR A 328 -19.33 -30.56 -3.66
CA THR A 328 -17.98 -30.50 -4.24
C THR A 328 -17.57 -31.96 -4.52
N TYR A 329 -18.01 -32.49 -5.67
CA TYR A 329 -17.21 -32.64 -6.89
C TYR A 329 -16.05 -33.62 -6.72
N ASP A 330 -16.37 -34.92 -6.82
CA ASP A 330 -15.44 -35.98 -7.22
C ASP A 330 -15.30 -35.97 -8.75
N GLY A 331 -14.07 -35.96 -9.27
CA GLY A 331 -13.85 -36.00 -10.72
C GLY A 331 -12.39 -35.99 -11.17
N PHE A 332 -11.76 -37.17 -11.10
CA PHE A 332 -10.68 -37.68 -11.96
C PHE A 332 -10.57 -37.02 -13.36
N ASN A 333 -9.36 -36.65 -13.83
CA ASN A 333 -8.77 -37.27 -15.03
C ASN A 333 -7.26 -36.97 -15.25
N HIS A 334 -6.60 -37.99 -15.78
CA HIS A 334 -5.22 -38.06 -16.30
C HIS A 334 -4.97 -37.16 -17.53
N ASN A 335 -3.70 -36.75 -17.72
CA ASN A 335 -2.88 -36.78 -18.96
C ASN A 335 -1.49 -36.21 -18.58
N GLY A 336 -0.34 -36.82 -18.83
CA GLY A 336 0.00 -37.78 -19.87
C GLY A 336 0.61 -37.07 -21.10
N PHE A 337 1.73 -36.37 -20.93
CA PHE A 337 2.76 -36.09 -21.94
C PHE A 337 4.10 -35.85 -21.24
#